data_AF-A0A2S1QY14-F1
#
_entry.id   AF-A0A2S1QY14-F1
#
_cell.length_a   1.000
_cell.length_b   1.000
_cell.length_c   1.000
_cell.angle_alpha   90.00
_cell.angle_beta   90.00
_cell.angle_gamma   90.00
#
_symmetry.space_group_name_H-M   'P 1'
#
loop_
_entity.id
_entity.type
_entity.pdbx_description
1 polymer ?
#
loop_
_entity_poly.entity_id
_entity_poly.type
_entity_poly.pdbx_seq_one_letter_code
_entity_poly.pdbx_strand_id
1 'polypeptide(L)'
;MKQVIALFIMVCGSVYGQAAYKGTIDKYPIELVTHVYSDGPVNALYAYTKHDTPITINGMLKNRTLTLFETNKAGDTIANFSFQYFNTRADIIHGVWKGNGKQLEVRLQKQFDLSEDEPESQWYNRFLLMSASTSKYYFKEELTRLKDDWTSRVTAVHVYEKGTDRLVQRIPVECQLWG
;
A
#
# COMPACT_ATOMS: atom_id res chain seq x y z
N MET A 1 -8.13 -38.12 -37.12
CA MET A 1 -7.55 -37.83 -35.78
C MET A 1 -8.32 -36.64 -35.22
N LYS A 2 -9.05 -36.82 -34.11
CA LYS A 2 -9.88 -35.76 -33.50
C LYS A 2 -8.96 -34.87 -32.67
N GLN A 3 -8.68 -33.65 -33.14
CA GLN A 3 -8.02 -32.64 -32.32
C GLN A 3 -9.01 -32.15 -31.27
N VAL A 4 -8.77 -32.49 -30.01
CA VAL A 4 -9.44 -31.89 -28.87
C VAL A 4 -8.75 -30.55 -28.64
N ILE A 5 -9.42 -29.45 -29.02
CA ILE A 5 -8.97 -28.10 -28.67
C ILE A 5 -9.23 -27.96 -27.17
N ALA A 6 -8.17 -28.10 -26.36
CA ALA A 6 -8.21 -27.76 -24.95
C ALA A 6 -8.28 -26.24 -24.82
N LEU A 7 -9.46 -25.71 -24.51
CA LEU A 7 -9.68 -24.31 -24.19
C LEU A 7 -9.02 -24.02 -22.83
N PHE A 8 -7.78 -23.51 -22.85
CA PHE A 8 -7.12 -22.99 -21.66
C PHE A 8 -7.79 -21.66 -21.29
N ILE A 9 -8.80 -21.72 -20.42
CA ILE A 9 -9.36 -20.52 -19.80
C ILE A 9 -8.28 -19.99 -18.85
N MET A 10 -7.48 -19.05 -19.33
CA MET A 10 -6.64 -18.21 -18.50
C MET A 10 -7.58 -17.37 -17.63
N VAL A 11 -7.90 -17.88 -16.44
CA VAL A 11 -8.57 -17.07 -15.42
C VAL A 11 -7.58 -15.95 -15.11
N CYS A 12 -7.88 -14.73 -15.58
CA CYS A 12 -7.23 -13.52 -15.12
C CYS A 12 -7.58 -13.35 -13.64
N GLY A 13 -6.86 -14.06 -12.77
CA GLY A 13 -6.81 -13.72 -11.36
C GLY A 13 -6.23 -12.31 -11.27
N SER A 14 -6.89 -11.45 -10.50
CA SER A 14 -6.33 -10.15 -10.15
C SER A 14 -4.95 -10.42 -9.56
N VAL A 15 -3.89 -10.01 -10.25
CA VAL A 15 -2.56 -9.94 -9.65
C VAL A 15 -2.70 -8.83 -8.63
N TYR A 16 -2.92 -9.21 -7.38
CA TYR A 16 -2.99 -8.22 -6.32
C TYR A 16 -1.61 -7.57 -6.20
N GLY A 17 -1.59 -6.25 -6.07
CA GLY A 17 -0.36 -5.47 -6.13
C GLY A 17 -0.32 -4.37 -5.08
N GLN A 18 0.74 -3.58 -5.18
CA GLN A 18 1.06 -2.59 -4.18
C GLN A 18 0.36 -1.26 -4.49
N ALA A 19 -0.40 -0.73 -3.53
CA ALA A 19 -1.19 0.48 -3.69
C ALA A 19 -0.94 1.46 -2.53
N ALA A 20 -1.07 2.75 -2.84
CA ALA A 20 -0.95 3.83 -1.88
C ALA A 20 -2.27 4.58 -1.75
N TYR A 21 -2.64 4.90 -0.51
CA TYR A 21 -3.86 5.58 -0.16
C TYR A 21 -3.59 6.72 0.82
N LYS A 22 -4.42 7.76 0.75
CA LYS A 22 -4.46 8.86 1.74
C LYS A 22 -5.89 9.11 2.16
N GLY A 23 -6.09 9.48 3.41
CA GLY A 23 -7.41 9.83 3.92
C GLY A 23 -7.40 9.91 5.43
N THR A 24 -8.43 9.39 6.10
CA THR A 24 -8.56 9.55 7.55
C THR A 24 -9.01 8.28 8.26
N ILE A 25 -8.62 8.20 9.54
CA ILE A 25 -9.31 7.45 10.59
C ILE A 25 -10.06 8.49 11.42
N ASP A 26 -11.39 8.52 11.36
CA ASP A 26 -12.23 9.59 11.89
C ASP A 26 -11.70 10.95 11.37
N LYS A 27 -11.21 11.83 12.26
CA LYS A 27 -10.61 13.12 11.91
C LYS A 27 -9.09 13.10 11.72
N TYR A 28 -8.44 11.96 11.91
CA TYR A 28 -6.97 11.86 11.92
C TYR A 28 -6.45 11.46 10.54
N PRO A 29 -5.69 12.34 9.85
CA PRO A 29 -5.15 12.02 8.54
C PRO A 29 -4.12 10.90 8.59
N ILE A 30 -4.23 9.97 7.64
CA ILE A 30 -3.29 8.87 7.48
C ILE A 30 -2.88 8.68 6.02
N GLU A 31 -1.68 8.12 5.85
CA GLU A 31 -1.22 7.48 4.61
C GLU A 31 -1.14 5.97 4.86
N LEU A 32 -1.62 5.16 3.90
CA LEU A 32 -1.61 3.70 3.97
C LEU A 32 -0.98 3.16 2.68
N VAL A 33 -0.02 2.27 2.81
CA VAL A 33 0.53 1.46 1.72
C VAL A 33 0.17 0.01 1.98
N THR A 34 -0.39 -0.66 0.98
CA THR A 34 -0.74 -2.09 1.04
C THR A 34 -0.04 -2.85 -0.06
N HIS A 35 0.42 -4.04 0.23
CA HIS A 35 0.85 -5.07 -0.71
C HIS A 35 -0.01 -6.30 -0.46
N VAL A 36 -0.94 -6.57 -1.36
CA VAL A 36 -1.86 -7.72 -1.27
C VAL A 36 -1.30 -8.83 -2.14
N TYR A 37 -1.06 -10.01 -1.58
CA TYR A 37 -0.56 -11.17 -2.33
C TYR A 37 -1.69 -11.97 -2.97
N SER A 38 -1.37 -12.74 -4.01
CA SER A 38 -2.35 -13.48 -4.83
C SER A 38 -3.13 -14.55 -4.07
N ASP A 39 -2.54 -15.10 -3.02
CA ASP A 39 -3.11 -16.09 -2.11
C ASP A 39 -3.90 -15.46 -0.95
N GLY A 40 -3.96 -14.12 -0.87
CA GLY A 40 -4.78 -13.37 0.09
C GLY A 40 -4.06 -12.74 1.29
N PRO A 41 -2.88 -13.18 1.78
CA PRO A 41 -2.10 -12.42 2.75
C PRO A 41 -1.84 -10.99 2.31
N VAL A 42 -1.70 -10.08 3.27
CA VAL A 42 -1.45 -8.66 3.01
C VAL A 42 -0.36 -8.16 3.94
N ASN A 43 0.66 -7.53 3.36
CA ASN A 43 1.59 -6.69 4.09
C ASN A 43 1.17 -5.24 3.91
N ALA A 44 1.21 -4.45 4.98
CA ALA A 44 0.86 -3.05 4.88
C ALA A 44 1.65 -2.22 5.89
N LEU A 45 1.63 -0.91 5.67
CA LEU A 45 2.13 0.05 6.62
C LEU A 45 1.28 1.30 6.54
N TYR A 46 1.09 1.96 7.66
CA TYR A 46 0.40 3.23 7.68
C TYR A 46 1.09 4.21 8.62
N ALA A 47 0.88 5.51 8.40
CA ALA A 47 1.35 6.54 9.30
C ALA A 47 0.27 7.60 9.48
N TYR A 48 0.13 8.07 10.71
CA TYR A 48 -0.57 9.33 10.97
C TYR A 48 0.27 10.48 10.48
N THR A 49 -0.28 11.33 9.61
CA THR A 49 0.43 12.50 9.03
C THR A 49 0.95 13.46 10.10
N LYS A 50 0.34 13.47 11.29
CA LYS A 50 0.83 14.29 12.42
C LYS A 50 2.21 13.84 12.93
N HIS A 51 2.51 12.54 12.82
CA HIS A 51 3.67 11.92 13.44
C HIS A 51 4.65 11.32 12.44
N ASP A 52 4.19 11.05 11.21
CA ASP A 52 4.93 10.45 10.10
C ASP A 52 5.79 9.25 10.52
N THR A 53 5.31 8.50 11.51
CA THR A 53 5.99 7.32 12.02
C THR A 53 5.27 6.12 11.44
N PRO A 54 5.91 5.38 10.52
CA PRO A 54 5.32 4.19 9.91
C PRO A 54 5.04 3.13 10.97
N ILE A 55 3.86 2.53 10.89
CA ILE A 55 3.41 1.40 11.67
C ILE A 55 3.21 0.26 10.69
N THR A 56 4.06 -0.76 10.76
CA THR A 56 3.90 -1.99 9.97
C THR A 56 2.76 -2.81 10.51
N ILE A 57 1.87 -3.23 9.62
CA ILE A 57 0.69 -4.04 9.92
C ILE A 57 0.63 -5.18 8.89
N ASN A 58 0.00 -6.29 9.26
CA ASN A 58 -0.22 -7.42 8.36
C ASN A 58 -1.72 -7.70 8.27
N GLY A 59 -2.14 -8.57 7.37
CA GLY A 59 -3.55 -8.79 7.16
C GLY A 59 -3.88 -9.89 6.19
N MET A 60 -5.16 -9.94 5.84
CA MET A 60 -5.71 -10.91 4.92
C MET A 60 -6.88 -10.31 4.14
N LEU A 61 -6.90 -10.59 2.86
CA LEU A 61 -8.04 -10.38 1.98
C LEU A 61 -8.76 -11.73 1.80
N LYS A 62 -9.98 -11.84 2.34
CA LYS A 62 -10.81 -13.04 2.21
C LYS A 62 -12.25 -12.63 1.96
N ASN A 63 -12.92 -13.27 0.99
CA ASN A 63 -14.33 -12.99 0.65
C ASN A 63 -14.61 -11.49 0.46
N ARG A 64 -13.73 -10.79 -0.28
CA ARG A 64 -13.80 -9.33 -0.49
C ARG A 64 -13.78 -8.49 0.79
N THR A 65 -13.24 -9.02 1.87
CA THR A 65 -13.00 -8.28 3.11
C THR A 65 -11.50 -8.20 3.33
N LEU A 66 -10.96 -6.98 3.26
CA LEU A 66 -9.58 -6.71 3.67
C LEU A 66 -9.58 -6.45 5.18
N THR A 67 -8.86 -7.27 5.93
CA THR A 67 -8.62 -7.05 7.36
C THR A 67 -7.14 -6.85 7.58
N LEU A 68 -6.76 -5.77 8.27
CA LEU A 68 -5.37 -5.48 8.65
C LEU A 68 -5.28 -5.44 10.19
N PHE A 69 -4.19 -5.94 10.74
CA PHE A 69 -3.95 -6.10 12.16
C PHE A 69 -2.73 -5.28 12.58
N GLU A 70 -2.95 -4.40 13.54
CA GLU A 70 -1.88 -3.71 14.25
C GLU A 70 -1.54 -4.49 15.51
N THR A 71 -0.26 -4.84 15.66
CA THR A 71 0.23 -5.63 16.79
C THR A 71 1.14 -4.81 17.69
N ASN A 72 1.12 -5.12 18.99
CA ASN A 72 2.10 -4.60 19.93
C ASN A 72 3.46 -5.32 19.75
N LYS A 73 4.47 -4.92 20.54
CA LYS A 73 5.80 -5.56 20.53
C LYS A 73 5.79 -7.04 20.96
N ALA A 74 4.76 -7.48 21.68
CA ALA A 74 4.58 -8.88 22.08
C ALA A 74 3.88 -9.72 20.98
N GLY A 75 3.39 -9.07 19.92
CA GLY A 75 2.66 -9.71 18.83
C GLY A 75 1.14 -9.74 19.00
N ASP A 76 0.60 -9.23 20.12
CA ASP A 76 -0.85 -9.21 20.33
C ASP A 76 -1.50 -8.16 19.44
N THR A 77 -2.63 -8.50 18.84
CA THR A 77 -3.43 -7.55 18.08
C THR A 77 -4.06 -6.52 19.02
N ILE A 78 -3.69 -5.25 18.84
CA ILE A 78 -4.21 -4.12 19.62
C ILE A 78 -5.26 -3.30 18.86
N ALA A 79 -5.22 -3.38 17.54
CA ALA A 79 -6.23 -2.79 16.68
C ALA A 79 -6.35 -3.53 15.34
N ASN A 80 -7.48 -3.32 14.65
CA ASN A 80 -7.66 -3.81 13.30
C ASN A 80 -8.37 -2.80 12.42
N PHE A 81 -8.04 -2.82 11.13
CA PHE A 81 -8.82 -2.22 10.06
C PHE A 81 -9.68 -3.30 9.41
N SER A 82 -10.92 -2.97 9.06
CA SER A 82 -11.77 -3.82 8.23
C SER A 82 -12.39 -3.00 7.11
N PHE A 83 -12.15 -3.41 5.87
CA PHE A 83 -12.74 -2.83 4.66
C PHE A 83 -13.64 -3.88 4.00
N GLN A 84 -14.95 -3.69 4.12
CA GLN A 84 -15.95 -4.58 3.54
C GLN A 84 -16.11 -4.30 2.05
N TYR A 85 -16.41 -5.34 1.27
CA TYR A 85 -16.54 -5.27 -0.20
C TYR A 85 -15.32 -4.68 -0.91
N PHE A 86 -14.14 -4.82 -0.30
CA PHE A 86 -12.86 -4.32 -0.80
C PHE A 86 -12.67 -4.70 -2.28
N ASN A 87 -12.30 -3.70 -3.06
CA ASN A 87 -12.04 -3.79 -4.49
C ASN A 87 -10.77 -3.00 -4.76
N THR A 88 -9.74 -3.68 -5.27
CA THR A 88 -8.45 -3.04 -5.58
C THR A 88 -8.61 -1.90 -6.58
N ARG A 89 -9.62 -1.94 -7.46
CA ARG A 89 -9.89 -0.89 -8.46
C ARG A 89 -10.67 0.30 -7.93
N ALA A 90 -11.18 0.26 -6.70
CA ALA A 90 -11.95 1.38 -6.17
C ALA A 90 -11.04 2.58 -5.86
N ASP A 91 -11.45 3.77 -6.32
CA ASP A 91 -10.77 5.02 -6.01
C ASP A 91 -10.91 5.40 -4.53
N ILE A 92 -12.05 5.07 -3.92
CA ILE A 92 -12.30 5.31 -2.50
C ILE A 92 -12.64 3.99 -1.83
N ILE A 93 -11.96 3.70 -0.73
CA ILE A 93 -12.29 2.59 0.16
C ILE A 93 -12.80 3.13 1.50
N HIS A 94 -13.87 2.50 1.98
CA HIS A 94 -14.47 2.77 3.27
C HIS A 94 -14.24 1.58 4.19
N GLY A 95 -13.95 1.86 5.44
CA GLY A 95 -13.67 0.84 6.42
C GLY A 95 -13.88 1.31 7.84
N VAL A 96 -13.43 0.48 8.76
CA VAL A 96 -13.55 0.71 10.19
C VAL A 96 -12.24 0.34 10.85
N TRP A 97 -11.74 1.23 11.71
CA TRP A 97 -10.66 0.94 12.64
C TRP A 97 -11.25 0.62 14.01
N LYS A 98 -10.83 -0.50 14.61
CA LYS A 98 -11.24 -0.93 15.95
C LYS A 98 -10.02 -1.13 16.82
N GLY A 99 -9.94 -0.42 17.94
CA GLY A 99 -8.84 -0.53 18.90
C GLY A 99 -9.14 0.25 20.18
N ASN A 100 -8.58 -0.20 21.31
CA ASN A 100 -8.75 0.45 22.62
C ASN A 100 -10.23 0.71 23.01
N GLY A 101 -11.12 -0.23 22.71
CA GLY A 101 -12.56 -0.11 22.98
C GLY A 101 -13.30 0.91 22.10
N LYS A 102 -12.64 1.49 21.09
CA LYS A 102 -13.23 2.44 20.15
C LYS A 102 -13.40 1.82 18.77
N GLN A 103 -14.36 2.37 18.04
CA GLN A 103 -14.61 2.10 16.64
C GLN A 103 -14.66 3.42 15.89
N LEU A 104 -13.81 3.58 14.88
CA LEU A 104 -13.66 4.82 14.10
C LEU A 104 -13.89 4.52 12.62
N GLU A 105 -14.58 5.41 11.93
CA GLU A 105 -14.73 5.32 10.46
C GLU A 105 -13.38 5.52 9.79
N VAL A 106 -13.15 4.80 8.69
CA VAL A 106 -11.96 4.98 7.85
C VAL A 106 -12.41 5.29 6.44
N ARG A 107 -11.87 6.35 5.85
CA ARG A 107 -12.11 6.73 4.46
C ARG A 107 -10.80 7.05 3.79
N LEU A 108 -10.45 6.30 2.74
CA LEU A 108 -9.18 6.44 2.06
C LEU A 108 -9.39 6.57 0.54
N GLN A 109 -8.73 7.58 -0.03
CA GLN A 109 -8.63 7.81 -1.47
C GLN A 109 -7.34 7.18 -1.99
N LYS A 110 -7.46 6.28 -2.95
CA LYS A 110 -6.34 5.72 -3.71
C LYS A 110 -5.59 6.85 -4.40
N GLN A 111 -4.29 6.88 -4.21
CA GLN A 111 -3.37 7.79 -4.89
C GLN A 111 -2.85 7.16 -6.17
N PHE A 112 -2.44 5.89 -6.09
CA PHE A 112 -2.05 5.06 -7.22
C PHE A 112 -2.07 3.58 -6.81
N ASP A 113 -2.09 2.72 -7.83
CA ASP A 113 -1.87 1.28 -7.71
C ASP A 113 -0.77 0.87 -8.71
N LEU A 114 0.05 -0.09 -8.31
CA LEU A 114 1.10 -0.71 -9.11
C LEU A 114 0.62 -2.04 -9.71
N SER A 115 -0.58 -2.52 -9.35
CA SER A 115 -1.21 -3.70 -9.95
C SER A 115 -1.86 -3.42 -11.31
N GLU A 116 -2.25 -2.16 -11.56
CA GLU A 116 -2.87 -1.68 -12.80
C GLU A 116 -1.81 -1.22 -13.81
N ASP A 117 -0.72 -1.98 -13.89
CA ASP A 117 0.44 -1.63 -14.69
C ASP A 117 0.21 -1.98 -16.17
N GLU A 118 -0.56 -1.14 -16.90
CA GLU A 118 -0.64 -1.25 -18.36
C GLU A 118 0.76 -1.07 -18.98
N PRO A 119 1.21 -1.98 -19.87
CA PRO A 119 2.58 -1.99 -20.40
C PRO A 119 2.97 -0.70 -21.15
N GLU A 120 1.99 0.07 -21.63
CA GLU A 120 2.24 1.32 -22.35
C GLU A 120 2.22 2.57 -21.44
N SER A 121 1.92 2.40 -20.15
CA SER A 121 1.81 3.53 -19.22
C SER A 121 3.17 3.93 -18.65
N GLN A 122 3.61 5.13 -19.01
CA GLN A 122 4.80 5.78 -18.45
C GLN A 122 4.40 6.71 -17.31
N TRP A 123 5.10 6.65 -16.18
CA TRP A 123 4.86 7.55 -15.06
C TRP A 123 6.10 7.79 -14.22
N TYR A 124 6.10 8.92 -13.53
CA TYR A 124 7.20 9.41 -12.69
C TYR A 124 6.63 9.93 -11.37
N ASN A 125 7.51 10.15 -10.39
CA ASN A 125 7.18 10.85 -9.15
C ASN A 125 6.05 10.20 -8.34
N ARG A 126 5.97 8.86 -8.34
CA ARG A 126 5.13 8.15 -7.36
C ARG A 126 5.96 7.88 -6.13
N PHE A 127 5.38 8.08 -4.95
CA PHE A 127 6.11 7.97 -3.69
C PHE A 127 5.46 6.94 -2.79
N LEU A 128 6.23 5.95 -2.35
CA LEU A 128 5.79 4.98 -1.35
C LEU A 128 6.43 5.26 -0.02
N LEU A 129 5.62 5.28 1.04
CA LEU A 129 6.11 5.32 2.41
C LEU A 129 6.91 4.05 2.73
N MET A 130 8.10 4.24 3.30
CA MET A 130 8.95 3.14 3.77
C MET A 130 8.63 2.81 5.22
N SER A 131 8.87 1.56 5.64
CA SER A 131 8.72 1.14 7.04
C SER A 131 9.79 1.73 7.97
N ALA A 132 11.00 1.95 7.44
CA ALA A 132 12.08 2.56 8.19
C ALA A 132 11.79 4.04 8.50
N SER A 133 12.15 4.49 9.70
CA SER A 133 12.18 5.90 10.08
C SER A 133 13.14 6.12 11.24
N THR A 134 13.46 7.38 11.53
CA THR A 134 14.20 7.78 12.74
C THR A 134 13.29 8.57 13.67
N SER A 135 13.81 9.04 14.80
CA SER A 135 13.06 9.96 15.67
C SER A 135 12.71 11.29 14.99
N LYS A 136 13.49 11.71 13.98
CA LYS A 136 13.34 13.02 13.32
C LYS A 136 12.87 12.95 11.87
N TYR A 137 13.16 11.85 11.18
CA TYR A 137 12.93 11.73 9.73
C TYR A 137 12.14 10.49 9.37
N TYR A 138 11.36 10.59 8.31
CA TYR A 138 10.75 9.45 7.62
C TYR A 138 11.19 9.43 6.17
N PHE A 139 10.99 8.28 5.52
CA PHE A 139 11.52 8.04 4.19
C PHE A 139 10.42 7.64 3.21
N LYS A 140 10.57 8.07 1.96
CA LYS A 140 9.74 7.60 0.85
C LYS A 140 10.62 7.16 -0.32
N GLU A 141 10.23 6.08 -0.96
CA GLU A 141 10.82 5.63 -2.22
C GLU A 141 10.17 6.38 -3.38
N GLU A 142 10.99 6.98 -4.24
CA GLU A 142 10.55 7.54 -5.52
C GLU A 142 10.55 6.44 -6.56
N LEU A 143 9.37 6.19 -7.11
CA LEU A 143 9.14 5.20 -8.14
C LEU A 143 9.01 5.88 -9.50
N THR A 144 9.52 5.18 -10.51
CA THR A 144 9.32 5.51 -11.92
C THR A 144 9.03 4.25 -12.71
N ARG A 145 8.29 4.43 -13.80
CA ARG A 145 8.13 3.42 -14.84
C ARG A 145 8.33 4.05 -16.20
N LEU A 146 9.29 3.54 -16.96
CA LEU A 146 9.51 3.96 -18.34
C LEU A 146 8.54 3.24 -19.25
N LYS A 147 8.29 3.83 -20.42
CA LYS A 147 7.51 3.16 -21.47
C LYS A 147 8.20 1.86 -21.85
N ASP A 148 7.42 0.80 -22.05
CA ASP A 148 7.88 -0.54 -22.44
C ASP A 148 8.68 -1.29 -21.34
N ASP A 149 8.82 -0.71 -20.13
CA ASP A 149 9.35 -1.42 -18.97
C ASP A 149 8.28 -2.31 -18.32
N TRP A 150 8.64 -3.56 -18.09
CA TRP A 150 7.79 -4.57 -17.46
C TRP A 150 7.58 -4.34 -15.97
N THR A 151 8.48 -3.61 -15.31
CA THR A 151 8.44 -3.40 -13.86
C THR A 151 8.76 -1.95 -13.50
N SER A 152 8.18 -1.50 -12.39
CA SER A 152 8.51 -0.24 -11.75
C SER A 152 9.88 -0.29 -11.07
N ARG A 153 10.60 0.83 -11.04
CA ARG A 153 11.93 0.95 -10.42
C ARG A 153 11.93 2.01 -9.32
N VAL A 154 12.76 1.80 -8.30
CA VAL A 154 13.08 2.82 -7.30
C VAL A 154 14.26 3.62 -7.81
N THR A 155 14.10 4.94 -7.93
CA THR A 155 15.11 5.86 -8.49
C THR A 155 15.70 6.82 -7.47
N ALA A 156 15.05 6.95 -6.31
CA ALA A 156 15.61 7.67 -5.17
C ALA A 156 14.91 7.28 -3.87
N VAL A 157 15.60 7.54 -2.77
CA VAL A 157 15.00 7.63 -1.43
C VAL A 157 14.96 9.09 -1.02
N HIS A 158 13.79 9.56 -0.63
CA HIS A 158 13.55 10.91 -0.13
C HIS A 158 13.49 10.89 1.39
N VAL A 159 14.20 11.82 2.02
CA VAL A 159 14.28 12.02 3.46
C VAL A 159 13.47 13.25 3.84
N TYR A 160 12.44 13.06 4.65
CA TYR A 160 11.53 14.12 5.08
C TYR A 160 11.62 14.33 6.59
N GLU A 161 11.51 15.58 7.03
CA GLU A 161 11.39 15.94 8.45
C GLU A 161 9.96 15.70 8.96
N LYS A 162 9.81 14.86 9.98
CA LYS A 162 8.51 14.49 10.57
C LYS A 162 7.75 15.72 11.06
N GLY A 163 6.44 15.75 10.84
CA GLY A 163 5.52 16.81 11.28
C GLY A 163 5.57 18.10 10.46
N THR A 164 6.54 18.26 9.55
CA THR A 164 6.62 19.40 8.64
C THR A 164 6.57 19.00 7.16
N ASP A 165 6.81 17.72 6.86
CA ASP A 165 6.96 17.18 5.50
C ASP A 165 8.04 17.90 4.66
N ARG A 166 8.97 18.60 5.32
CA ARG A 166 10.05 19.30 4.62
C ARG A 166 11.03 18.27 4.06
N LEU A 167 11.19 18.26 2.75
CA LEU A 167 12.24 17.48 2.08
C LEU A 167 13.62 17.98 2.54
N VAL A 168 14.39 17.08 3.14
CA VAL A 168 15.74 17.36 3.63
C VAL A 168 16.77 16.91 2.61
N GLN A 169 16.55 15.74 2.01
CA GLN A 169 17.51 15.13 1.09
C GLN A 169 16.80 14.20 0.11
N ARG A 170 17.29 14.16 -1.12
CA ARG A 170 16.99 13.12 -2.10
C ARG A 170 18.29 12.34 -2.34
N ILE A 171 18.25 11.03 -2.11
CA ILE A 171 19.38 10.13 -2.30
C ILE A 171 19.08 9.31 -3.56
N PRO A 172 19.76 9.57 -4.69
CA PRO A 172 19.58 8.75 -5.88
C PRO A 172 19.98 7.31 -5.59
N VAL A 173 19.11 6.38 -5.96
CA VAL A 173 19.36 4.93 -5.91
C VAL A 173 18.84 4.34 -7.21
N GLU A 174 19.33 3.17 -7.59
CA GLU A 174 18.78 2.47 -8.74
C GLU A 174 18.60 1.00 -8.39
N CYS A 175 17.38 0.63 -8.00
CA CYS A 175 17.06 -0.74 -7.64
C CYS A 175 15.65 -1.13 -8.09
N GLN A 176 15.42 -2.44 -8.11
CA GLN A 176 14.10 -3.00 -8.31
C GLN A 176 13.22 -2.69 -7.09
N LEU A 177 11.93 -2.46 -7.33
CA LEU A 177 10.95 -2.38 -6.24
C LEU A 177 10.76 -3.77 -5.62
N TRP A 178 10.98 -3.88 -4.31
CA TRP A 178 10.74 -5.11 -3.56
C TRP A 178 9.40 -5.01 -2.83
N GLY A 179 8.54 -6.02 -2.99
CA GLY A 179 7.24 -6.15 -2.35
C GLY A 179 6.80 -7.60 -2.36
#